data_AF-A0A1F6CUA8-F1
#
_entry.id   AF-A0A1F6CUA8-F1
#
_cell.length_a   1.000
_cell.length_b   1.000
_cell.length_c   1.000
_cell.angle_alpha   90.00
_cell.angle_beta   90.00
_cell.angle_gamma   90.00
#
_symmetry.space_group_name_H-M   'P 1'
#
loop_
_entity.id
_entity.type
_entity.pdbx_description
1 polymer ?
#
loop_
_entity_poly.entity_id
_entity_poly.type
_entity_poly.pdbx_seq_one_letter_code
_entity_poly.pdbx_strand_id
1 'polypeptide(L)'
;MSDHSVVDLDEIMFSRYATNAYLKFVEQVGSALSAAGLMPRDPKNVPLEQGRLEADGTLTIFVELPTGIEVAMNVPKGHWAWARRQ
;
A
#
# COMPACT_ATOMS: atom_id res chain seq x y z
N MET A 1 -11.77 9.72 -18.28
CA MET A 1 -10.60 8.85 -18.03
C MET A 1 -9.98 9.35 -16.76
N SER A 2 -10.06 8.58 -15.67
CA SER A 2 -9.40 8.93 -14.42
C SER A 2 -7.92 8.64 -14.59
N ASP A 3 -7.11 9.69 -14.59
CA ASP A 3 -5.66 9.61 -14.80
C ASP A 3 -5.03 9.21 -13.46
N HIS A 4 -4.92 7.90 -13.25
CA HIS A 4 -4.35 7.34 -12.03
C HIS A 4 -2.86 7.14 -12.24
N SER A 5 -2.05 7.97 -11.59
CA SER A 5 -0.59 7.81 -11.60
C SER A 5 -0.21 6.75 -10.56
N VAL A 6 0.43 5.67 -10.99
CA VAL A 6 1.09 4.74 -10.07
C VAL A 6 2.31 5.47 -9.48
N VAL A 7 2.46 5.40 -8.16
CA VAL A 7 3.54 6.06 -7.42
C VAL A 7 4.35 5.03 -6.65
N ASP A 8 5.66 5.26 -6.59
CA ASP A 8 6.58 4.48 -5.77
C ASP A 8 6.44 4.89 -4.30
N LEU A 9 6.19 3.93 -3.41
CA LEU A 9 6.01 4.19 -1.98
C LEU A 9 7.32 4.60 -1.30
N ASP A 10 8.48 4.27 -1.87
CA ASP A 10 9.78 4.73 -1.37
C ASP A 10 9.93 6.26 -1.52
N GLU A 11 9.17 6.87 -2.45
CA GLU A 11 9.08 8.32 -2.61
C GLU A 11 8.01 8.95 -1.72
N ILE A 12 7.39 8.20 -0.80
CA ILE A 12 6.29 8.68 0.05
C ILE A 12 6.66 8.63 1.54
N MET A 13 6.43 9.75 2.23
CA MET A 13 6.47 9.84 3.68
C MET A 13 5.06 9.78 4.27
N PHE A 14 4.86 8.89 5.24
CA PHE A 14 3.61 8.78 5.97
C PHE A 14 3.62 9.56 7.29
N SER A 15 2.47 10.13 7.64
CA SER A 15 2.21 10.56 9.02
C SER A 15 2.21 9.35 9.95
N ARG A 16 2.46 9.54 11.26
CA ARG A 16 2.40 8.46 12.26
C ARG A 16 1.09 7.66 12.21
N TYR A 17 -0.03 8.35 11.98
CA TYR A 17 -1.33 7.70 11.82
C TYR A 17 -1.34 6.76 10.60
N ALA A 18 -0.90 7.25 9.44
CA ALA A 18 -0.83 6.45 8.23
C ALA A 18 0.18 5.30 8.34
N THR A 19 1.33 5.51 8.97
CA THR A 19 2.30 4.44 9.25
C THR A 19 1.67 3.31 10.05
N ASN A 20 0.93 3.63 11.13
CA ASN A 20 0.27 2.62 11.94
C ASN A 20 -0.85 1.88 11.19
N ALA A 21 -1.61 2.59 10.35
CA ALA A 21 -2.64 1.98 9.51
C ALA A 21 -2.01 1.05 8.47
N TYR A 22 -0.91 1.48 7.86
CA TYR A 22 -0.16 0.73 6.87
C TYR A 22 0.47 -0.54 7.46
N LEU A 23 1.10 -0.48 8.63
CA LEU A 23 1.64 -1.68 9.30
C LEU A 23 0.56 -2.73 9.57
N LYS A 24 -0.64 -2.30 10.01
CA LYS A 24 -1.78 -3.22 10.21
C LYS A 24 -2.29 -3.81 8.90
N PHE A 25 -2.31 -3.02 7.84
CA PHE A 25 -2.68 -3.47 6.51
C PHE A 25 -1.71 -4.55 6.01
N VAL A 26 -0.40 -4.33 6.14
CA VAL A 26 0.65 -5.32 5.79
C VAL A 26 0.50 -6.60 6.59
N GLU A 27 0.28 -6.52 7.91
CA GLU A 27 0.02 -7.70 8.74
C GLU A 27 -1.22 -8.48 8.28
N GLN A 28 -2.31 -7.78 7.91
CA GLN A 28 -3.54 -8.39 7.43
C GLN A 28 -3.34 -9.09 6.08
N VAL A 29 -2.68 -8.43 5.13
CA VAL A 29 -2.36 -8.99 3.80
C VAL A 29 -1.44 -10.20 3.94
N GLY A 30 -0.36 -10.08 4.72
CA GLY A 30 0.57 -11.17 4.98
C GLY A 30 -0.10 -12.38 5.65
N SER A 31 -1.00 -12.14 6.62
CA SER A 31 -1.78 -13.21 7.26
C SER A 31 -2.73 -13.90 6.28
N ALA A 32 -3.42 -13.14 5.42
CA ALA A 32 -4.33 -13.69 4.41
C ALA A 32 -3.58 -14.52 3.36
N LEU A 33 -2.45 -14.03 2.87
CA LEU A 33 -1.58 -14.73 1.92
C LEU A 33 -1.01 -16.03 2.52
N SER A 34 -0.61 -15.99 3.80
CA SER A 34 -0.13 -17.18 4.50
C SER A 34 -1.24 -18.21 4.71
N ALA A 35 -2.44 -17.78 5.10
CA ALA A 35 -3.60 -18.67 5.26
C ALA A 35 -4.03 -19.32 3.93
N ALA A 36 -3.86 -18.62 2.82
CA ALA A 36 -4.10 -19.13 1.47
C ALA A 36 -2.97 -20.05 0.93
N GLY A 37 -1.87 -20.21 1.67
CA GLY A 37 -0.70 -21.00 1.23
C GLY A 37 0.06 -20.35 0.06
N LEU A 38 -0.18 -19.07 -0.21
CA LEU A 38 0.39 -18.35 -1.36
C LEU A 38 1.76 -17.74 -1.04
N MET A 39 2.08 -17.51 0.24
CA MET A 39 3.38 -17.01 0.67
C MET A 39 3.88 -17.69 1.94
N PRO A 40 5.21 -17.80 2.12
CA PRO A 40 5.79 -18.05 3.43
C PRO A 40 5.34 -16.96 4.40
N ARG A 41 5.20 -17.30 5.68
CA ARG A 41 4.76 -16.41 6.78
C ARG A 41 5.76 -15.27 7.10
N ASP A 42 6.64 -14.92 6.16
CA ASP A 42 7.62 -13.84 6.26
C ASP A 42 7.04 -12.58 5.60
N PRO A 43 6.78 -11.50 6.38
CA PRO A 43 6.27 -10.23 5.87
C PRO A 43 7.09 -9.63 4.73
N LYS A 44 8.38 -9.98 4.61
CA LYS A 44 9.25 -9.48 3.53
C LYS A 44 8.90 -10.04 2.16
N ASN A 45 8.09 -11.09 2.11
CA ASN A 45 7.64 -11.67 0.86
C ASN A 45 6.37 -11.01 0.33
N VAL A 46 5.64 -10.20 1.11
CA VAL A 46 4.42 -9.52 0.62
C VAL A 46 4.76 -8.78 -0.69
N PRO A 47 3.98 -8.97 -1.77
CA PRO A 47 4.30 -8.41 -3.08
C PRO A 47 4.52 -6.90 -2.97
N LEU A 48 5.44 -6.37 -3.81
CA LEU A 48 5.76 -4.95 -3.87
C LEU A 48 4.47 -4.13 -3.89
N GLU A 49 4.24 -3.38 -2.83
CA GLU A 49 3.06 -2.55 -2.69
C GLU A 49 3.16 -1.39 -3.68
N GLN A 50 2.06 -1.11 -4.35
CA GLN A 50 1.97 -0.01 -5.29
C GLN A 50 1.13 1.10 -4.67
N GLY A 51 1.54 2.35 -4.91
CA GLY A 51 0.70 3.51 -4.63
C GLY A 51 -0.06 3.93 -5.88
N ARG A 52 -1.28 4.43 -5.72
CA ARG A 52 -2.06 5.10 -6.77
C ARG A 52 -2.56 6.42 -6.22
N LEU A 53 -2.19 7.51 -6.88
CA LEU A 53 -2.70 8.83 -6.53
C LEU A 53 -4.08 9.05 -7.15
N GLU A 54 -5.07 9.31 -6.31
CA GLU A 54 -6.44 9.58 -6.72
C GLU A 54 -6.64 11.08 -7.00
N ALA A 55 -7.66 11.40 -7.81
CA ALA A 55 -7.94 12.79 -8.24
C ALA A 55 -8.29 13.75 -7.09
N ASP A 56 -8.76 13.23 -5.96
CA ASP A 56 -9.06 13.99 -4.74
C ASP A 56 -7.84 14.22 -3.83
N GLY A 57 -6.67 13.67 -4.20
CA GLY A 57 -5.44 13.71 -3.42
C GLY A 57 -5.34 12.60 -2.36
N THR A 58 -6.24 11.62 -2.37
CA THR A 58 -6.09 10.36 -1.62
C THR A 58 -4.98 9.53 -2.24
N LEU A 59 -4.14 8.92 -1.40
CA LEU A 59 -3.18 7.92 -1.84
C LEU A 59 -3.75 6.53 -1.53
N THR A 60 -4.02 5.75 -2.56
CA THR A 60 -4.42 4.34 -2.43
C THR A 60 -3.18 3.48 -2.45
N ILE A 61 -2.92 2.74 -1.37
CA ILE A 61 -1.87 1.72 -1.32
C ILE A 61 -2.55 0.39 -1.59
N PHE A 62 -2.03 -0.38 -2.55
CA PHE A 62 -2.65 -1.63 -2.93
C PHE A 62 -1.62 -2.73 -3.20
N VAL A 63 -2.09 -3.97 -3.04
CA VAL A 63 -1.37 -5.20 -3.34
C VAL A 63 -2.28 -6.04 -4.23
N GLU A 64 -1.77 -6.42 -5.39
CA GLU A 64 -2.42 -7.39 -6.26
C GLU A 64 -2.00 -8.80 -5.81
N LEU A 65 -2.97 -9.60 -5.38
CA LEU A 65 -2.73 -10.99 -4.99
C LEU A 65 -2.61 -11.88 -6.24
N PRO A 66 -1.91 -13.03 -6.17
CA PRO A 66 -1.81 -13.98 -7.29
C PRO A 66 -3.17 -14.49 -7.82
N THR A 67 -4.24 -14.33 -7.05
CA THR A 67 -5.61 -14.67 -7.43
C THR A 67 -6.28 -13.60 -8.31
N GLY A 68 -5.62 -12.47 -8.57
CA GLY A 68 -6.17 -11.31 -9.27
C GLY A 68 -7.06 -10.41 -8.39
N ILE A 69 -7.08 -10.66 -7.08
CA ILE A 69 -7.79 -9.80 -6.12
C ILE A 69 -6.87 -8.66 -5.70
N GLU A 70 -7.35 -7.42 -5.82
CA GLU A 70 -6.69 -6.24 -5.26
C GLU A 70 -7.14 -6.06 -3.80
N VAL A 71 -6.18 -5.98 -2.89
CA VAL A 71 -6.41 -5.54 -1.51
C VAL A 71 -5.80 -4.16 -1.36
N ALA A 72 -6.60 -3.19 -0.90
CA ALA A 72 -6.19 -1.80 -0.87
C ALA A 72 -6.52 -1.12 0.47
N MET A 73 -5.75 -0.09 0.79
CA MET A 73 -6.04 0.88 1.83
C MET A 73 -5.96 2.30 1.28
N ASN A 74 -6.81 3.19 1.80
CA ASN A 74 -6.81 4.60 1.43
C ASN A 74 -6.13 5.43 2.51
N VAL A 75 -5.20 6.27 2.11
CA VAL A 75 -4.53 7.25 2.96
C VAL A 75 -5.02 8.65 2.56
N PRO A 76 -5.87 9.30 3.38
CA PRO A 76 -6.41 10.60 3.05
C PRO A 76 -5.32 11.66 2.85
N LYS A 77 -5.63 12.67 2.03
CA LYS A 77 -4.77 13.84 1.85
C LYS A 77 -4.35 14.43 3.21
N GLY A 78 -3.08 14.79 3.33
CA GLY A 78 -2.49 15.33 4.57
C GLY A 78 -1.90 14.27 5.51
N HIS A 79 -2.13 12.98 5.23
CA HIS A 79 -1.47 11.88 5.95
C HIS A 79 -0.30 11.24 5.19
N TRP A 80 -0.02 11.74 3.99
CA TRP A 80 1.12 11.37 3.15
C TRP A 80 1.72 12.64 2.52
N ALA A 81 2.99 12.57 2.15
CA ALA A 81 3.69 13.60 1.39
C ALA A 81 4.81 12.97 0.56
N TRP A 82 5.24 13.61 -0.52
CA TRP A 82 6.44 13.20 -1.23
C TRP A 82 7.67 13.34 -0.33
N ALA A 83 8.50 12.30 -0.28
CA ALA A 83 9.84 12.37 0.25
C ALA A 83 10.61 13.43 -0.55
N ARG A 84 11.20 14.42 0.13
CA ARG A 84 12.06 15.38 -0.55
C ARG A 84 13.28 14.60 -1.06
N ARG A 85 13.46 14.52 -2.39
CA ARG A 85 14.75 14.10 -2.98
C ARG A 85 15.84 14.98 -2.37
N GLN A 86 16.74 14.38 -1.59
CA GLN A 86 18.00 15.00 -1.19
C GLN A 86 19.02 14.82 -2.30
#